data_AF-A0A2E7JET7-F1
#
_entry.id   AF-A0A2E7JET7-F1
#
_cell.length_a   1.000
_cell.length_b   1.000
_cell.length_c   1.000
_cell.angle_alpha   90.00
_cell.angle_beta   90.00
_cell.angle_gamma   90.00
#
_symmetry.space_group_name_H-M   'P 1'
#
loop_
_entity.id
_entity.type
_entity.pdbx_description
1 polymer ?
#
loop_
_entity_poly.entity_id
_entity_poly.type
_entity_poly.pdbx_seq_one_letter_code
_entity_poly.pdbx_strand_id
1 'polypeptide(L)'
;MLLLMCIPFLAFGQTEEIESLEQRIREQTKDLSCKSDADCRTIGVGHRVCGGYSKFIIYSENAVEPAMIASLVEIHYELERKYHSERTIASVCSVEQPRVTACLKETCVDLGEKLNAITPLHWAVKHKDRELIRRLLVDGHNIDARGGLDYVDGHRKRESACCLL
;
A
#
# COMPACT_ATOMS: atom_id res chain seq x y z
N MET A 1 38.88 -1.97 -36.41
CA MET A 1 37.47 -2.26 -36.78
C MET A 1 36.67 -2.38 -35.49
N LEU A 2 36.58 -1.27 -34.75
CA LEU A 2 35.83 -1.16 -33.50
C LEU A 2 34.41 -0.69 -33.88
N LEU A 3 33.50 -1.64 -34.06
CA LEU A 3 32.06 -1.33 -34.03
C LEU A 3 31.70 -1.11 -32.56
N LEU A 4 32.00 0.10 -32.08
CA LEU A 4 31.37 0.71 -30.91
C LEU A 4 29.88 0.81 -31.24
N MET A 5 29.16 -0.27 -30.97
CA MET A 5 27.72 -0.24 -30.80
C MET A 5 27.43 0.87 -29.78
N CYS A 6 26.93 2.00 -30.26
CA CYS A 6 26.25 3.00 -29.45
C CYS A 6 25.00 2.34 -28.87
N ILE A 7 25.18 1.45 -27.89
CA ILE A 7 24.11 1.04 -27.00
C ILE A 7 23.69 2.33 -26.31
N PRO A 8 22.40 2.68 -26.31
CA PRO A 8 21.93 3.99 -25.89
C PRO A 8 22.20 4.20 -24.40
N PHE A 9 23.33 4.84 -24.07
CA PHE A 9 23.72 5.20 -22.71
C PHE A 9 22.63 6.03 -21.99
N LEU A 10 21.77 6.71 -22.76
CA LEU A 10 20.64 7.50 -22.26
C LEU A 10 19.46 6.66 -21.76
N ALA A 11 19.32 5.41 -22.22
CA ALA A 11 18.20 4.54 -21.88
C ALA A 11 18.34 3.86 -20.50
N PHE A 12 19.57 3.83 -19.96
CA PHE A 12 19.91 3.18 -18.70
C PHE A 12 19.71 4.13 -17.49
N GLY A 13 20.05 5.41 -17.65
CA GLY A 13 20.02 6.38 -16.55
C GLY A 13 18.63 6.72 -16.00
N GLN A 14 17.58 6.72 -16.81
CA GLN A 14 16.22 7.03 -16.33
C GLN A 14 15.66 5.92 -15.42
N THR A 15 15.92 4.65 -15.75
CA THR A 15 15.44 3.52 -14.95
C THR A 15 16.16 3.48 -13.60
N GLU A 16 17.46 3.76 -13.56
CA GLU A 16 18.22 3.88 -12.31
C GLU A 16 17.68 4.97 -11.38
N GLU A 17 17.29 6.13 -11.94
CA GLU A 17 16.72 7.24 -11.17
C GLU A 17 15.34 6.88 -10.58
N ILE A 18 14.48 6.24 -11.37
CA ILE A 18 13.17 5.74 -10.92
C ILE A 18 13.36 4.74 -9.77
N GLU A 19 14.22 3.74 -9.95
CA GLU A 19 14.50 2.72 -8.94
C GLU A 19 15.10 3.31 -7.66
N SER A 20 15.99 4.30 -7.80
CA SER A 20 16.61 5.02 -6.68
C SER A 20 15.56 5.79 -5.87
N LEU A 21 14.66 6.51 -6.54
CA LEU A 21 13.57 7.23 -5.87
C LEU A 21 12.60 6.28 -5.18
N GLU A 22 12.26 5.17 -5.83
CA GLU A 22 11.39 4.16 -5.22
C GLU A 22 12.03 3.55 -3.96
N GLN A 23 13.35 3.33 -3.97
CA GLN A 23 14.10 2.87 -2.79
C GLN A 23 14.09 3.92 -1.67
N ARG A 24 14.26 5.20 -2.00
CA ARG A 24 14.18 6.30 -1.03
C ARG A 24 12.80 6.39 -0.38
N ILE A 25 11.73 6.29 -1.19
CA ILE A 25 10.35 6.23 -0.70
C ILE A 25 10.20 5.07 0.28
N ARG A 26 10.61 3.86 -0.11
CA ARG A 26 10.52 2.65 0.74
C ARG A 26 11.24 2.80 2.06
N GLU A 27 12.46 3.34 2.06
CA GLU A 27 13.26 3.46 3.28
C GLU A 27 12.64 4.48 4.25
N GLN A 28 12.14 5.60 3.73
CA GLN A 28 11.50 6.62 4.56
C GLN A 28 10.15 6.20 5.12
N THR A 29 9.41 5.32 4.42
CA THR A 29 8.12 4.81 4.88
C THR A 29 8.22 3.46 5.59
N LYS A 30 9.43 3.03 5.97
CA LYS A 30 9.66 1.72 6.58
C LYS A 30 9.21 1.67 8.04
N ASP A 31 9.37 2.77 8.76
CA ASP A 31 8.89 2.89 10.12
C ASP A 31 7.38 3.14 10.11
N LEU A 32 6.65 2.19 10.68
CA LEU A 32 5.19 2.18 10.76
C LEU A 32 4.71 2.47 12.18
N SER A 33 5.57 3.02 13.06
CA SER A 33 5.20 3.32 14.44
C SER A 33 4.07 4.34 14.53
N CYS A 34 3.06 4.10 15.35
CA CYS A 34 1.88 4.96 15.47
C CYS A 34 1.41 5.09 16.92
N LYS A 35 0.67 6.17 17.20
CA LYS A 35 0.00 6.42 18.49
C LYS A 35 -1.52 6.34 18.32
N SER A 36 -2.03 6.71 17.15
CA SER A 36 -3.45 6.68 16.82
C SER A 36 -3.69 6.28 15.37
N ASP A 37 -4.92 5.87 15.04
CA ASP A 37 -5.32 5.55 13.66
C ASP A 37 -5.09 6.73 12.70
N ALA A 38 -5.12 7.97 13.21
CA ALA A 38 -4.91 9.16 12.41
C ALA A 38 -3.47 9.29 11.88
N ASP A 39 -2.51 8.64 12.54
CA ASP A 39 -1.09 8.67 12.14
C ASP A 39 -0.84 7.76 10.93
N CYS A 40 -1.70 6.76 10.71
CA CYS A 40 -1.56 5.79 9.64
C CYS A 40 -2.20 6.32 8.36
N ARG A 41 -1.37 6.57 7.35
CA ARG A 41 -1.79 7.16 6.07
C ARG A 41 -1.43 6.25 4.91
N THR A 42 -2.06 6.53 3.78
CA THR A 42 -1.76 5.87 2.52
C THR A 42 -1.40 6.87 1.45
N ILE A 43 -0.48 6.47 0.58
CA ILE A 43 -0.05 7.27 -0.56
C ILE A 43 0.16 6.38 -1.77
N GLY A 44 -0.23 6.87 -2.94
CA GLY A 44 0.03 6.20 -4.21
C GLY A 44 1.50 6.28 -4.57
N VAL A 45 2.07 5.26 -5.22
CA VAL A 45 3.45 5.27 -5.68
C VAL A 45 3.50 4.75 -7.11
N GLY A 46 4.24 5.48 -7.94
CA GLY A 46 4.47 5.14 -9.34
C GLY A 46 3.30 5.44 -10.26
N HIS A 47 3.50 5.32 -11.56
CA HIS A 47 2.52 5.62 -12.61
C HIS A 47 2.24 4.39 -13.46
N ARG A 48 0.97 4.01 -13.63
CA ARG A 48 0.58 2.96 -14.59
C ARG A 48 0.34 3.53 -15.98
N VAL A 49 0.64 2.76 -17.02
CA VAL A 49 0.43 3.15 -18.44
C VAL A 49 -1.02 3.57 -18.72
N CYS A 50 -2.00 2.95 -18.07
CA CYS A 50 -3.42 3.31 -18.19
C CYS A 50 -3.87 4.49 -17.31
N GLY A 51 -2.94 5.13 -16.61
CA GLY A 51 -3.19 6.19 -15.64
C GLY A 51 -3.34 5.67 -14.21
N GLY A 52 -3.28 6.62 -13.27
CA GLY A 52 -3.32 6.34 -11.83
C GLY A 52 -1.99 5.83 -11.27
N TYR A 53 -2.00 5.50 -9.98
CA TYR A 53 -0.81 5.01 -9.29
C TYR A 53 -0.57 3.51 -9.51
N SER A 54 0.70 3.12 -9.53
CA SER A 54 1.11 1.71 -9.67
C SER A 54 0.73 0.85 -8.46
N LYS A 55 0.75 1.45 -7.27
CA LYS A 55 0.35 0.82 -6.00
C LYS A 55 0.02 1.89 -4.97
N PHE A 56 -0.58 1.49 -3.87
CA PHE A 56 -0.67 2.30 -2.65
C PHE A 56 0.16 1.65 -1.55
N ILE A 57 0.91 2.48 -0.82
CA ILE A 57 1.68 2.06 0.36
C ILE A 57 1.12 2.71 1.61
N ILE A 58 1.43 2.11 2.75
CA ILE A 58 1.10 2.62 4.07
C ILE A 58 2.35 3.31 4.63
N TYR A 59 2.18 4.44 5.29
CA TYR A 59 3.23 5.12 6.04
C TYR A 59 2.67 5.72 7.32
N SER A 60 3.56 6.06 8.25
CA SER A 60 3.21 6.75 9.49
C SER A 60 3.63 8.22 9.46
N GLU A 61 2.72 9.12 9.79
CA GLU A 61 3.03 10.55 9.97
C GLU A 61 3.96 10.82 11.16
N ASN A 62 4.12 9.85 12.08
CA ASN A 62 5.11 9.97 13.16
C ASN A 62 6.55 9.74 12.65
N ALA A 63 6.71 8.98 11.57
CA ALA A 63 8.01 8.61 11.03
C ALA A 63 8.48 9.53 9.90
N VAL A 64 7.54 9.97 9.05
CA VAL A 64 7.85 10.80 7.87
C VAL A 64 6.86 11.95 7.74
N GLU A 65 7.40 13.13 7.43
CA GLU A 65 6.60 14.32 7.18
C GLU A 65 5.73 14.14 5.91
N PRO A 66 4.40 14.37 5.97
CA PRO A 66 3.50 14.17 4.83
C PRO A 66 3.89 14.96 3.57
N ALA A 67 4.36 16.20 3.73
CA ALA A 67 4.77 17.03 2.61
C ALA A 67 6.04 16.49 1.91
N MET A 68 7.00 15.97 2.68
CA MET A 68 8.22 15.39 2.13
C MET A 68 7.92 14.16 1.28
N ILE A 69 7.15 13.21 1.82
CA ILE A 69 6.85 11.96 1.11
C ILE A 69 5.97 12.22 -0.12
N ALA A 70 5.02 13.16 -0.03
CA ALA A 70 4.21 13.58 -1.17
C ALA A 70 5.07 14.12 -2.31
N SER A 71 6.08 14.96 -2.00
CA SER A 71 6.99 15.47 -3.01
C SER A 71 7.81 14.35 -3.69
N LEU A 72 8.30 13.37 -2.94
CA LEU A 72 9.09 12.27 -3.52
C LEU A 72 8.24 11.37 -4.43
N VAL A 73 7.03 11.05 -3.98
CA VAL A 73 6.07 10.28 -4.75
C VAL A 73 5.70 10.97 -6.05
N GLU A 74 5.47 12.28 -6.02
CA GLU A 74 5.11 13.06 -7.20
C GLU A 74 6.25 13.07 -8.23
N ILE A 75 7.49 13.28 -7.78
CA ILE A 75 8.66 13.22 -8.66
C ILE A 75 8.79 11.83 -9.29
N HIS A 76 8.64 10.77 -8.49
CA HIS A 76 8.67 9.40 -8.97
C HIS A 76 7.56 9.11 -9.99
N TYR A 77 6.34 9.58 -9.72
CA TYR A 77 5.19 9.45 -10.62
C TYR A 77 5.45 10.08 -11.98
N GLU A 78 5.95 11.32 -12.01
CA GLU A 78 6.22 12.05 -13.24
C GLU A 78 7.35 11.43 -14.07
N LEU A 79 8.40 10.92 -13.41
CA LEU A 79 9.48 10.20 -14.08
C LEU A 79 9.00 8.90 -14.71
N GLU A 80 8.23 8.09 -13.99
CA GLU A 80 7.63 6.87 -14.55
C GLU A 80 6.63 7.18 -15.66
N ARG A 81 5.86 8.26 -15.55
CA ARG A 81 4.94 8.71 -16.60
C ARG A 81 5.69 9.05 -17.88
N LYS A 82 6.78 9.80 -17.77
CA LYS A 82 7.64 10.12 -18.91
C LYS A 82 8.23 8.85 -19.52
N TYR A 83 8.80 7.98 -18.69
CA TYR A 83 9.36 6.70 -19.11
C TYR A 83 8.34 5.81 -19.85
N HIS A 84 7.11 5.71 -19.34
CA HIS A 84 6.01 4.98 -19.97
C HIS A 84 5.52 5.65 -21.26
N SER A 85 5.61 6.97 -21.39
CA SER A 85 5.23 7.68 -22.62
C SER A 85 6.25 7.52 -23.75
N GLU A 86 7.53 7.34 -23.41
CA GLU A 86 8.63 7.19 -24.38
C GLU A 86 8.78 5.74 -24.87
N ARG A 87 8.11 4.77 -24.24
CA ARG A 87 8.25 3.34 -24.52
C ARG A 87 6.91 2.67 -24.77
N THR A 88 6.84 1.78 -25.76
CA THR A 88 5.64 0.96 -26.04
C THR A 88 5.51 -0.17 -25.03
N ILE A 89 5.15 0.16 -23.79
CA ILE A 89 4.95 -0.79 -22.69
C ILE A 89 3.45 -1.07 -22.56
N ALA A 90 3.07 -2.36 -22.55
CA ALA A 90 1.70 -2.77 -22.30
C ALA A 90 1.45 -2.98 -20.80
N SER A 91 0.26 -2.66 -20.31
CA SER A 91 -0.16 -2.89 -18.93
C SER A 91 -1.60 -3.42 -18.89
N VAL A 92 -1.94 -4.15 -17.83
CA VAL A 92 -3.33 -4.49 -17.52
C VAL A 92 -3.94 -3.26 -16.83
N CYS A 93 -5.10 -2.82 -17.31
CA CYS A 93 -5.80 -1.65 -16.77
C CYS A 93 -6.54 -1.97 -15.46
N SER A 94 -5.80 -2.42 -14.44
CA SER A 94 -6.32 -2.59 -13.07
C SER A 94 -6.12 -1.30 -12.28
N VAL A 95 -7.21 -0.74 -11.77
CA VAL A 95 -7.17 0.46 -10.91
C VAL A 95 -6.93 0.02 -9.47
N GLU A 96 -5.72 0.23 -8.98
CA GLU A 96 -5.37 -0.02 -7.57
C GLU A 96 -6.16 0.91 -6.65
N GLN A 97 -6.65 0.37 -5.55
CA GLN A 97 -7.42 1.12 -4.56
C GLN A 97 -6.54 1.53 -3.37
N PRO A 98 -6.82 2.68 -2.74
CA PRO A 98 -6.18 3.05 -1.48
C PRO A 98 -6.42 2.00 -0.39
N ARG A 99 -5.39 1.79 0.45
CA ARG A 99 -5.46 0.85 1.58
C ARG A 99 -6.20 1.48 2.75
N VAL A 100 -6.94 0.66 3.49
CA VAL A 100 -7.51 0.98 4.79
C VAL A 100 -6.50 0.55 5.84
N THR A 101 -6.27 1.40 6.82
CA THR A 101 -5.23 1.22 7.83
C THR A 101 -5.77 1.47 9.22
N ALA A 102 -5.12 0.86 10.22
CA ALA A 102 -5.36 1.15 11.63
C ALA A 102 -4.05 1.07 12.42
N CYS A 103 -4.00 1.75 13.56
CA CYS A 103 -2.91 1.68 14.50
C CYS A 103 -3.17 0.57 15.51
N LEU A 104 -2.53 -0.58 15.33
CA LEU A 104 -2.68 -1.73 16.23
C LEU A 104 -1.34 -2.02 16.88
N LYS A 105 -1.32 -1.94 18.23
CA LYS A 105 -0.10 -2.17 19.05
C LYS A 105 1.06 -1.29 18.58
N GLU A 106 0.77 0.01 18.46
CA GLU A 106 1.74 1.04 18.09
C GLU A 106 2.38 0.85 16.70
N THR A 107 1.74 0.06 15.83
CA THR A 107 2.18 -0.17 14.45
C THR A 107 1.01 -0.01 13.48
N CYS A 108 1.21 0.70 12.37
CA CYS A 108 0.24 0.81 11.29
C CYS A 108 0.10 -0.53 10.57
N VAL A 109 -1.12 -1.05 10.51
CA VAL A 109 -1.43 -2.31 9.82
C VAL A 109 -2.27 -2.08 8.58
N ASP A 110 -2.07 -2.93 7.57
CA ASP A 110 -2.92 -3.01 6.38
C ASP A 110 -4.18 -3.82 6.69
N LEU A 111 -5.34 -3.17 6.57
CA LEU A 111 -6.64 -3.82 6.71
C LEU A 111 -7.24 -4.22 5.35
N GLY A 112 -6.58 -3.91 4.23
CA GLY A 112 -7.05 -4.22 2.87
C GLY A 112 -7.51 -2.99 2.11
N GLU A 113 -8.15 -3.18 0.96
CA GLU A 113 -8.73 -2.10 0.16
C GLU A 113 -10.11 -1.71 0.69
N LYS A 114 -10.58 -0.50 0.40
CA LYS A 114 -11.87 0.00 0.93
C LYS A 114 -13.05 -0.96 0.75
N LEU A 115 -13.10 -1.72 -0.34
CA LEU A 115 -14.20 -2.63 -0.65
C LEU A 115 -14.09 -4.00 0.03
N ASN A 116 -12.88 -4.41 0.43
CA ASN A 116 -12.60 -5.70 1.07
C ASN A 116 -11.87 -5.55 2.42
N ALA A 117 -11.90 -4.35 2.99
CA ALA A 117 -11.22 -4.08 4.25
C ALA A 117 -11.83 -4.91 5.37
N ILE A 118 -10.96 -5.50 6.18
CA ILE A 118 -11.35 -6.20 7.41
C ILE A 118 -11.32 -5.23 8.59
N THR A 119 -12.03 -5.55 9.66
CA THR A 119 -11.94 -4.73 10.88
C THR A 119 -10.68 -5.06 11.68
N PRO A 120 -10.23 -4.17 12.60
CA PRO A 120 -9.18 -4.48 13.56
C PRO A 120 -9.39 -5.80 14.30
N LEU A 121 -10.66 -6.13 14.62
CA LEU A 121 -11.00 -7.37 15.30
C LEU A 121 -10.77 -8.60 14.40
N HIS A 122 -11.14 -8.56 13.12
CA HIS A 122 -10.81 -9.64 12.18
C HIS A 122 -9.29 -9.81 12.05
N TRP A 123 -8.53 -8.70 11.98
CA TRP A 123 -7.08 -8.74 11.93
C TRP A 123 -6.51 -9.44 13.18
N ALA A 124 -7.00 -9.07 14.37
CA ALA A 124 -6.55 -9.65 15.63
C ALA A 124 -6.85 -11.16 15.72
N VAL A 125 -8.03 -11.60 15.28
CA VAL A 125 -8.41 -13.02 15.24
C VAL A 125 -7.56 -13.79 14.23
N LYS A 126 -7.38 -13.26 13.01
CA LYS A 126 -6.50 -13.86 11.98
C LYS A 126 -5.07 -14.10 12.49
N HIS A 127 -4.55 -13.18 13.30
CA HIS A 127 -3.22 -13.28 13.89
C HIS A 127 -3.19 -13.98 15.26
N LYS A 128 -4.35 -14.45 15.75
CA LYS A 128 -4.50 -15.11 17.05
C LYS A 128 -4.01 -14.26 18.24
N ASP A 129 -4.08 -12.94 18.12
CA ASP A 129 -3.65 -12.01 19.16
C ASP A 129 -4.75 -11.87 20.22
N ARG A 130 -4.76 -12.80 21.19
CA ARG A 130 -5.75 -12.88 22.27
C ARG A 130 -5.84 -11.60 23.10
N GLU A 131 -4.73 -10.90 23.26
CA GLU A 131 -4.69 -9.68 24.06
C GLU A 131 -5.36 -8.53 23.30
N LEU A 132 -5.04 -8.39 22.01
CA LEU A 132 -5.68 -7.41 21.16
C LEU A 132 -7.18 -7.70 20.97
N ILE A 133 -7.57 -8.97 20.82
CA ILE A 133 -8.99 -9.38 20.75
C ILE A 133 -9.74 -8.89 22.00
N ARG A 134 -9.22 -9.19 23.20
CA ARG A 134 -9.87 -8.77 24.45
C ARG A 134 -10.01 -7.27 24.55
N ARG A 135 -8.94 -6.53 24.22
CA ARG A 135 -8.94 -5.08 24.24
C ARG A 135 -10.00 -4.51 23.29
N LEU A 136 -10.02 -4.96 22.03
CA LEU A 136 -10.98 -4.49 21.03
C LEU A 136 -12.44 -4.76 21.45
N LEU A 137 -12.71 -5.92 22.07
CA LEU A 137 -14.05 -6.23 22.60
C LEU A 137 -14.45 -5.32 23.77
N VAL A 138 -13.51 -5.01 24.68
CA VAL A 138 -13.73 -4.05 25.78
C VAL A 138 -13.97 -2.65 25.25
N ASP A 139 -13.27 -2.26 24.18
CA ASP A 139 -13.44 -0.97 23.48
C ASP A 139 -14.75 -0.91 22.67
N GLY A 140 -15.58 -1.95 22.69
CA GLY A 140 -16.89 -1.98 22.06
C GLY A 140 -16.87 -2.28 20.56
N HIS A 141 -15.78 -2.83 20.01
CA HIS A 141 -15.74 -3.24 18.61
C HIS A 141 -16.77 -4.34 18.36
N ASN A 142 -17.57 -4.16 17.30
CA ASN A 142 -18.62 -5.10 16.93
C ASN A 142 -18.03 -6.44 16.46
N ILE A 143 -18.31 -7.52 17.20
CA ILE A 143 -17.91 -8.89 16.87
C ILE A 143 -18.57 -9.43 15.60
N ASP A 144 -19.75 -8.91 15.28
CA ASP A 144 -20.51 -9.25 14.07
C ASP A 144 -20.28 -8.22 12.96
N ALA A 145 -19.27 -7.36 13.10
CA ALA A 145 -18.85 -6.50 12.01
C ALA A 145 -18.57 -7.36 10.79
N ARG A 146 -19.03 -6.90 9.63
CA ARG A 146 -18.78 -7.56 8.36
C ARG A 146 -17.55 -6.91 7.75
N GLY A 147 -16.45 -7.66 7.67
CA GLY A 147 -15.24 -7.29 6.95
C GLY A 147 -15.06 -8.18 5.72
N GLY A 148 -14.14 -7.78 4.83
CA GLY A 148 -13.59 -8.57 3.71
C GLY A 148 -14.44 -9.70 3.14
N LEU A 149 -15.08 -9.46 1.99
CA LEU A 149 -15.68 -10.54 1.20
C LEU A 149 -14.58 -11.51 0.76
N ASP A 150 -14.50 -12.70 1.36
CA ASP A 150 -13.72 -13.80 0.80
C ASP A 150 -14.43 -14.25 -0.47
N TYR A 151 -13.98 -13.72 -1.61
CA TYR A 151 -14.38 -14.19 -2.93
C TYR A 151 -13.69 -15.54 -3.18
N VAL A 152 -14.21 -16.61 -2.56
CA VAL A 152 -13.84 -17.98 -2.87
C VAL A 152 -15.02 -18.61 -3.60
N ASP A 153 -14.87 -18.78 -4.91
CA ASP A 153 -15.64 -19.72 -5.72
C ASP A 153 -17.15 -19.45 -5.91
N GLY A 154 -17.54 -18.22 -6.25
CA GLY A 154 -18.91 -17.91 -6.72
C GLY A 154 -20.02 -18.11 -5.69
N HIS A 155 -19.68 -18.46 -4.45
CA HIS A 155 -20.59 -18.56 -3.32
C HIS A 155 -20.18 -17.55 -2.25
N ARG A 156 -21.11 -16.65 -1.90
CA ARG A 156 -20.93 -15.64 -0.85
C ARG A 156 -20.74 -16.32 0.51
N LYS A 157 -19.51 -16.68 0.89
CA LYS A 157 -19.19 -17.01 2.29
C LYS A 157 -19.09 -15.70 3.06
N ARG A 158 -19.97 -15.57 4.05
CA ARG A 158 -20.02 -14.44 4.97
C ARG A 158 -19.12 -14.79 6.15
N GLU A 159 -17.86 -14.39 6.13
CA GLU A 159 -17.02 -14.52 7.32
C GLU A 159 -17.36 -13.36 8.28
N SER A 160 -17.81 -13.72 9.47
CA SER A 160 -17.94 -12.80 10.61
C SER A 160 -16.75 -13.08 11.53
N ALA A 161 -16.23 -12.08 12.25
CA ALA A 161 -15.11 -12.31 13.19
C ALA A 161 -15.44 -13.40 14.22
N CYS A 162 -16.73 -13.59 14.54
CA CYS A 162 -17.23 -14.69 15.37
C CYS A 162 -16.99 -16.10 14.79
N CYS A 163 -16.83 -16.27 13.47
CA CYS A 163 -16.57 -17.59 12.85
C CYS A 163 -15.09 -17.99 12.89
N LEU A 164 -14.19 -17.08 13.28
CA LEU A 164 -12.75 -17.31 13.36
C LEU A 164 -12.24 -17.46 14.81
N LEU A 165 -13.12 -17.23 15.80
CA LEU A 165 -12.90 -17.45 17.23
C LEU A 165 -13.28 -18.88 17.64
#